data_AF-A0A6C0B5Z5-F1
#
_entry.id   AF-A0A6C0B5Z5-F1
#
_cell.length_a   1.000
_cell.length_b   1.000
_cell.length_c   1.000
_cell.angle_alpha   90.00
_cell.angle_beta   90.00
_cell.angle_gamma   90.00
#
_symmetry.space_group_name_H-M   'P 1'
#
loop_
_entity.id
_entity.type
_entity.pdbx_description
1 polymer ?
#
loop_
_entity_poly.entity_id
_entity_poly.type
_entity_poly.pdbx_seq_one_letter_code
_entity_poly.pdbx_strand_id
1 'polypeptide(L)'
;MDADLKKQKELQSAYESYQRASQNADEDPDTFEQTRFRYYSLKNGDAWAAQERKVIADKKMGPILEGYRRQYTDLDNQSAVQAAYTNSIAAIRDKQALLKDSVSGNIDFLGNLLSEKLQKIGAFNRYIELTDPTSATPVPAVANPIVAYFAGFPSSFTTIMDVFIAILILLTLFLLLRKSGISFQGLRQSFGQGFGFGQTQVSGLPNVQISSPGLGPMTTPKLR
;
A
#
# COMPACT_ATOMS: atom_id res chain seq x y z
N MET A 1 32.10 63.74 8.06
CA MET A 1 31.95 63.40 9.49
C MET A 1 30.51 63.02 9.86
N ASP A 2 29.49 63.65 9.26
CA ASP A 2 28.09 63.41 9.67
C ASP A 2 27.56 61.99 9.40
N ALA A 3 28.04 61.33 8.34
CA ALA A 3 27.59 59.98 7.97
C ALA A 3 27.99 58.91 9.02
N ASP A 4 29.22 58.98 9.54
CA ASP A 4 29.72 58.03 10.54
C ASP A 4 29.00 58.20 11.88
N LEU A 5 28.75 59.46 12.28
CA LEU A 5 27.98 59.76 13.48
C LEU A 5 26.54 59.22 13.38
N LYS A 6 25.90 59.40 12.22
CA LYS A 6 24.56 58.86 11.96
C LYS A 6 24.56 57.34 12.05
N LYS A 7 25.53 56.67 11.42
CA LYS A 7 25.68 55.21 11.47
C LYS A 7 25.89 54.68 12.89
N GLN A 8 26.72 55.35 13.70
CA GLN A 8 26.92 54.98 15.10
C GLN A 8 25.63 55.09 15.92
N LYS A 9 24.87 56.19 15.76
CA LYS A 9 23.58 56.36 16.43
C LYS A 9 22.56 55.29 16.04
N GLU A 10 22.49 54.96 14.76
CA GLU A 10 21.61 53.89 14.26
C GLU A 10 22.01 52.51 14.81
N LEU A 11 23.30 52.21 14.83
CA LEU A 11 23.81 50.94 15.37
C LEU A 11 23.54 50.82 16.88
N GLN A 12 23.72 51.90 17.63
CA GLN A 12 23.45 51.93 19.07
C GLN A 12 21.96 51.75 19.36
N SER A 13 21.08 52.45 18.63
CA SER A 13 19.63 52.29 18.74
C SER A 13 19.17 50.86 18.42
N ALA A 14 19.74 50.25 17.38
CA ALA A 14 19.46 48.85 17.04
C ALA A 14 19.94 47.88 18.12
N TYR A 15 21.09 48.14 18.74
CA TYR A 15 21.61 47.33 19.83
C TYR A 15 20.74 47.40 21.10
N GLU A 16 20.30 48.58 21.51
CA GLU A 16 19.39 48.75 22.64
C GLU A 16 18.04 48.05 22.39
N SER A 17 17.54 48.10 21.16
CA SER A 17 16.32 47.39 20.77
C SER A 17 16.51 45.87 20.86
N TYR A 18 17.67 45.37 20.39
CA TYR A 18 18.04 43.96 20.50
C TYR A 18 18.19 43.51 21.97
N GLN A 19 18.83 44.31 22.83
CA GLN A 19 18.95 43.99 24.25
C GLN A 19 17.58 43.88 24.93
N ARG A 20 16.68 44.82 24.66
CA ARG A 20 15.30 44.76 25.19
C ARG A 20 14.56 43.53 24.69
N ALA A 21 14.64 43.23 23.39
CA ALA A 21 14.00 42.03 22.84
C ALA A 21 14.61 40.73 23.38
N SER A 22 15.91 40.71 23.68
CA SER A 22 16.59 39.53 24.25
C SER A 22 16.10 39.17 25.66
N GLN A 23 15.61 40.14 26.43
CA GLN A 23 15.03 39.90 27.76
C GLN A 23 13.68 39.17 27.66
N ASN A 24 12.96 39.36 26.55
CA ASN A 24 11.64 38.77 26.30
C ASN A 24 11.68 37.73 25.17
N ALA A 25 12.84 37.12 24.90
CA ALA A 25 13.02 36.22 23.76
C ALA A 25 12.13 34.97 23.84
N ASP A 26 11.81 34.53 25.06
CA ASP A 26 10.92 33.39 25.29
C ASP A 26 9.44 33.74 25.05
N GLU A 27 9.05 35.00 25.32
CA GLU A 27 7.66 35.48 25.17
C GLU A 27 7.36 35.92 23.74
N ASP A 28 8.32 36.59 23.09
CA ASP A 28 8.19 37.13 21.72
C ASP A 28 9.46 36.82 20.89
N PRO A 29 9.60 35.56 20.43
CA PRO A 29 10.75 35.14 19.63
C PRO A 29 10.84 35.84 18.27
N ASP A 30 9.71 36.28 17.71
CA ASP A 30 9.68 36.95 16.41
C ASP A 30 10.29 38.36 16.49
N THR A 31 9.94 39.13 17.52
CA THR A 31 10.56 40.44 17.77
C THR A 31 12.05 40.31 18.09
N PHE A 32 12.45 39.26 18.81
CA PHE A 32 13.86 38.96 19.06
C PHE A 32 14.63 38.69 17.76
N GLU A 33 14.13 37.81 16.89
CA GLU A 33 14.79 37.51 15.61
C GLU A 33 14.88 38.74 14.69
N GLN A 34 13.82 39.56 14.62
CA GLN A 34 13.84 40.79 13.80
C GLN A 34 14.88 41.81 14.30
N THR A 35 14.92 42.06 15.60
CA THR A 35 15.88 43.01 16.19
C THR A 35 17.31 42.48 16.11
N ARG A 36 17.53 41.17 16.27
CA ARG A 36 18.82 40.51 16.01
C ARG A 36 19.27 40.74 14.58
N PHE A 37 18.41 40.42 13.61
CA PHE A 37 18.70 40.58 12.19
C PHE A 37 19.08 42.03 11.87
N ARG A 38 18.31 43.00 12.36
CA ARG A 38 18.56 44.44 12.15
C ARG A 38 19.90 44.90 12.73
N TYR A 39 20.23 44.48 13.96
CA TYR A 39 21.49 44.85 14.59
C TYR A 39 22.69 44.28 13.82
N TYR A 40 22.66 42.98 13.52
CA TYR A 40 23.78 42.32 12.84
C TYR A 40 23.87 42.68 11.35
N SER A 41 22.77 43.03 10.68
CA SER A 41 22.83 43.57 9.31
C SER A 41 23.53 44.92 9.27
N LEU A 42 23.25 45.81 10.24
CA LEU A 42 23.94 47.10 10.35
C LEU A 42 25.42 46.94 10.74
N LYS A 43 25.73 45.95 11.59
CA LYS A 43 27.09 45.68 12.08
C LYS A 43 27.99 45.03 11.02
N ASN A 44 27.50 43.99 10.36
CA ASN A 44 28.28 43.12 9.48
C ASN A 44 28.08 43.44 8.00
N GLY A 45 27.07 44.25 7.66
CA GLY A 45 26.75 44.64 6.28
C GLY A 45 25.85 43.65 5.52
N ASP A 46 25.60 43.99 4.27
CA ASP A 46 24.58 43.32 3.44
C ASP A 46 24.92 41.87 3.10
N ALA A 47 26.21 41.54 2.97
CA ALA A 47 26.65 40.17 2.68
C ALA A 47 26.23 39.20 3.80
N TRP A 48 26.37 39.61 5.06
CA TRP A 48 25.91 38.84 6.21
C TRP A 48 24.39 38.72 6.22
N ALA A 49 23.67 39.82 5.95
CA ALA A 49 22.22 39.83 5.91
C ALA A 49 21.64 38.89 4.84
N ALA A 50 22.28 38.83 3.66
CA ALA A 50 21.90 37.92 2.59
C ALA A 50 22.13 36.44 2.97
N GLN A 51 23.27 36.14 3.61
CA GLN A 51 23.57 34.79 4.10
C GLN A 51 22.56 34.36 5.18
N GLU A 52 22.27 35.23 6.14
CA GLU A 52 21.34 34.93 7.23
C GLU A 52 19.91 34.70 6.72
N ARG A 53 19.45 35.51 5.74
CA ARG A 53 18.15 35.27 5.07
C ARG A 53 18.08 33.90 4.43
N LYS A 54 19.17 33.45 3.79
CA LYS A 54 19.23 32.11 3.20
C LYS A 54 19.14 31.04 4.27
N VAL A 55 19.88 31.17 5.38
CA VAL A 55 19.82 30.21 6.50
C VAL A 55 18.42 30.16 7.12
N ILE A 56 17.78 31.30 7.34
CA ILE A 56 16.41 31.36 7.87
C ILE A 56 15.42 30.73 6.89
N ALA A 57 15.54 31.02 5.59
CA ALA A 57 14.72 30.39 4.56
C ALA A 57 14.91 28.88 4.54
N ASP A 58 16.15 28.38 4.58
CA ASP A 58 16.46 26.95 4.60
C ASP A 58 15.90 26.27 5.86
N LYS A 59 16.01 26.91 7.04
CA LYS A 59 15.44 26.40 8.30
C LYS A 59 13.90 26.37 8.28
N LYS A 60 13.24 27.37 7.68
CA LYS A 60 11.77 27.44 7.59
C LYS A 60 11.21 26.52 6.51
N MET A 61 11.87 26.46 5.35
CA MET A 61 11.42 25.66 4.19
C MET A 61 11.79 24.18 4.34
N GLY A 62 12.89 23.86 5.02
CA GLY A 62 13.35 22.49 5.26
C GLY A 62 12.26 21.52 5.74
N PRO A 63 11.57 21.79 6.87
CA PRO A 63 10.54 20.90 7.38
C PRO A 63 9.29 20.83 6.48
N ILE A 64 8.96 21.93 5.78
CA ILE A 64 7.84 21.97 4.84
C ILE A 64 8.14 21.04 3.65
N LEU A 65 9.33 21.18 3.05
CA LEU A 65 9.77 20.33 1.95
C LEU A 65 9.89 18.86 2.37
N GLU A 66 10.38 18.60 3.58
CA GLU A 66 10.43 17.25 4.15
C GLU A 66 9.02 16.66 4.33
N GLY A 67 8.05 17.47 4.76
CA GLY A 67 6.64 17.09 4.82
C GLY A 67 6.08 16.70 3.46
N TYR A 68 6.33 17.52 2.43
CA TYR A 68 5.92 17.21 1.05
C TYR A 68 6.57 15.94 0.51
N ARG A 69 7.86 15.72 0.78
CA ARG A 69 8.56 14.49 0.38
C ARG A 69 7.93 13.25 1.00
N ARG A 70 7.60 13.30 2.30
CA ARG A 70 6.94 12.18 2.99
C ARG A 70 5.56 11.89 2.40
N GLN A 71 4.77 12.93 2.11
CA GLN A 71 3.47 12.76 1.47
C GLN A 71 3.59 12.13 0.07
N TYR A 72 4.60 12.54 -0.69
CA TYR A 72 4.86 11.97 -2.02
C TYR A 72 5.24 10.48 -1.93
N THR A 73 6.14 10.13 -1.01
CA THR A 73 6.51 8.73 -0.77
C THR A 73 5.33 7.88 -0.30
N ASP A 74 4.45 8.43 0.54
CA ASP A 74 3.25 7.72 0.99
C ASP A 74 2.27 7.47 -0.18
N LEU A 75 2.05 8.48 -1.03
CA LEU A 75 1.24 8.34 -2.25
C LEU A 75 1.82 7.30 -3.21
N ASP A 76 3.14 7.29 -3.40
CA ASP A 76 3.81 6.30 -4.26
C ASP A 76 3.66 4.87 -3.71
N ASN A 77 3.81 4.70 -2.39
CA ASN A 77 3.55 3.42 -1.73
C ASN A 77 2.09 2.97 -1.87
N GLN A 78 1.12 3.89 -1.72
CA GLN A 78 -0.30 3.59 -1.91
C GLN A 78 -0.59 3.19 -3.36
N SER A 79 0.00 3.87 -4.34
CA SER A 79 -0.09 3.53 -5.76
C SER A 79 0.46 2.13 -6.04
N ALA A 80 1.65 1.80 -5.50
CA ALA A 80 2.25 0.48 -5.64
C ALA A 80 1.36 -0.63 -5.04
N VAL A 81 0.75 -0.38 -3.87
CA VAL A 81 -0.19 -1.31 -3.24
C VAL A 81 -1.45 -1.51 -4.10
N GLN A 82 -2.02 -0.44 -4.67
CA GLN A 82 -3.17 -0.54 -5.57
C GLN A 82 -2.85 -1.31 -6.86
N ALA A 83 -1.66 -1.10 -7.42
CA ALA A 83 -1.18 -1.86 -8.57
C ALA A 83 -1.05 -3.36 -8.24
N ALA A 84 -0.48 -3.68 -7.07
CA ALA A 84 -0.37 -5.07 -6.59
C ALA A 84 -1.75 -5.74 -6.43
N TYR A 85 -2.73 -5.03 -5.86
CA TYR A 85 -4.10 -5.53 -5.75
C TYR A 85 -4.74 -5.79 -7.12
N THR A 86 -4.62 -4.85 -8.06
CA THR A 86 -5.14 -5.02 -9.43
C THR A 86 -4.52 -6.24 -10.12
N ASN A 87 -3.20 -6.41 -9.98
CA ASN A 87 -2.49 -7.57 -10.54
C ASN A 87 -2.94 -8.89 -9.90
N SER A 88 -3.19 -8.89 -8.58
CA SER A 88 -3.70 -10.08 -7.90
C SER A 88 -5.10 -10.48 -8.36
N ILE A 89 -5.98 -9.50 -8.61
CA ILE A 89 -7.33 -9.72 -9.13
C ILE A 89 -7.26 -10.28 -10.55
N ALA A 90 -6.38 -9.74 -11.40
CA ALA A 90 -6.15 -10.28 -12.75
C ALA A 90 -5.68 -11.75 -12.68
N ALA A 91 -4.69 -12.05 -11.84
CA ALA A 91 -4.19 -13.43 -11.67
C ALA A 91 -5.26 -14.39 -11.14
N ILE A 92 -6.15 -13.94 -10.23
CA ILE A 92 -7.28 -14.75 -9.75
C ILE A 92 -8.27 -15.00 -10.89
N ARG A 93 -8.61 -13.98 -11.68
CA ARG A 93 -9.51 -14.11 -12.83
C ARG A 93 -8.96 -15.10 -13.86
N ASP A 94 -7.68 -15.04 -14.15
CA ASP A 94 -7.03 -15.95 -15.09
C ASP A 94 -7.06 -17.40 -14.56
N LYS A 95 -6.81 -17.60 -13.27
CA LYS A 95 -6.95 -18.93 -12.63
C LYS A 95 -8.38 -19.44 -12.65
N GLN A 96 -9.38 -18.58 -12.42
CA GLN A 96 -10.79 -18.95 -12.52
C GLN A 96 -11.18 -19.35 -13.95
N ALA A 97 -10.67 -18.66 -14.96
CA ALA A 97 -10.86 -19.03 -16.36
C ALA A 97 -10.26 -20.41 -16.66
N LEU A 98 -9.02 -20.67 -16.24
CA LEU A 98 -8.36 -21.97 -16.40
C LEU A 98 -9.12 -23.11 -15.68
N LEU A 99 -9.61 -22.86 -14.46
CA LEU A 99 -10.41 -23.83 -13.71
C LEU A 99 -11.75 -24.10 -14.40
N LYS A 100 -12.43 -23.07 -14.91
CA LYS A 100 -13.70 -23.23 -15.62
C LYS A 100 -13.54 -24.08 -16.87
N ASP A 101 -12.49 -23.83 -17.67
CA ASP A 101 -12.20 -24.60 -18.88
C ASP A 101 -11.86 -26.06 -18.55
N SER A 102 -11.06 -26.28 -17.50
CA SER A 102 -10.73 -27.64 -17.04
C SER A 102 -11.93 -28.41 -16.49
N VAL A 103 -12.84 -27.74 -15.77
CA VAL A 103 -14.06 -28.37 -15.24
C VAL A 103 -15.05 -28.68 -16.35
N SER A 104 -15.22 -27.77 -17.33
CA SER A 104 -16.09 -28.02 -18.49
C SER A 104 -15.64 -29.26 -19.26
N GLY A 105 -14.34 -29.38 -19.55
CA GLY A 105 -13.81 -30.56 -20.24
C GLY A 105 -14.01 -31.87 -19.47
N ASN A 106 -13.90 -31.85 -18.14
CA ASN A 106 -14.16 -33.03 -17.30
C ASN A 106 -15.66 -33.41 -17.26
N ILE A 107 -16.57 -32.44 -17.25
CA ILE A 107 -18.01 -32.69 -17.29
C ILE A 107 -18.41 -33.33 -18.63
N ASP A 108 -17.86 -32.84 -19.74
CA ASP A 108 -18.12 -33.40 -21.07
C ASP A 108 -17.62 -34.84 -21.19
N PHE A 109 -16.45 -35.15 -20.61
CA PHE A 109 -15.94 -36.51 -20.52
C PHE A 109 -16.87 -37.45 -19.73
N LEU A 110 -17.35 -37.01 -18.55
CA LEU A 110 -18.31 -37.78 -17.75
C LEU A 110 -19.64 -37.97 -18.49
N GLY A 111 -20.12 -36.95 -19.21
CA GLY A 111 -21.32 -37.03 -20.04
C GLY A 111 -21.18 -38.06 -21.15
N ASN A 112 -20.03 -38.10 -21.83
CA ASN A 112 -19.72 -39.08 -22.87
C ASN A 112 -19.69 -40.51 -22.31
N LEU A 113 -19.05 -40.74 -21.16
CA LEU A 113 -19.04 -42.04 -20.50
C LEU A 113 -20.44 -42.50 -20.08
N LEU A 114 -21.28 -41.57 -19.57
CA LEU A 114 -22.66 -41.89 -19.20
C LEU A 114 -23.49 -42.27 -20.43
N SER A 115 -23.36 -41.51 -21.52
CA SER A 115 -24.03 -41.79 -22.79
C SER A 115 -23.62 -43.16 -23.37
N GLU A 116 -22.32 -43.48 -23.36
CA GLU A 116 -21.81 -44.77 -23.79
C GLU A 116 -22.36 -45.93 -22.94
N LYS A 117 -22.43 -45.74 -21.61
CA LYS A 117 -23.03 -46.73 -20.70
C LYS A 117 -24.53 -46.92 -20.96
N LEU A 118 -25.28 -45.84 -21.18
CA LEU A 118 -26.71 -45.91 -21.49
C LEU A 118 -26.98 -46.62 -22.82
N GLN A 119 -26.16 -46.36 -23.84
CA GLN A 119 -26.25 -47.08 -25.12
C GLN A 119 -25.96 -48.57 -24.97
N LYS A 120 -24.94 -48.95 -24.18
CA LYS A 120 -24.62 -50.35 -23.88
C LYS A 120 -25.74 -51.04 -23.11
N ILE A 121 -26.38 -50.37 -22.14
CA ILE A 121 -27.55 -50.91 -21.43
C ILE A 121 -28.73 -51.10 -22.40
N GLY A 122 -28.99 -50.14 -23.29
CA GLY A 122 -30.04 -50.27 -24.31
C GLY A 122 -29.79 -51.45 -25.26
N ALA A 123 -28.54 -51.66 -25.69
CA ALA A 123 -28.17 -52.81 -26.51
C ALA A 123 -28.30 -54.14 -25.74
N PHE A 124 -27.93 -54.16 -24.45
CA PHE A 124 -28.07 -55.33 -23.59
C PHE A 124 -29.54 -55.69 -23.34
N ASN A 125 -30.40 -54.70 -23.08
CA ASN A 125 -31.84 -54.92 -22.93
C ASN A 125 -32.47 -55.49 -24.21
N ARG A 126 -32.11 -54.96 -25.39
CA ARG A 126 -32.53 -55.53 -26.68
C ARG A 126 -32.00 -56.94 -26.89
N TYR A 127 -30.78 -57.23 -26.46
CA TYR A 127 -30.22 -58.58 -26.50
C TYR A 127 -31.02 -59.52 -25.60
N ILE A 128 -31.35 -59.13 -24.36
CA ILE A 128 -32.24 -59.93 -23.49
C ILE A 128 -33.61 -60.15 -24.14
N GLU A 129 -34.23 -59.12 -24.70
CA GLU A 129 -35.51 -59.23 -25.43
C GLU A 129 -35.45 -60.20 -26.62
N LEU A 130 -34.29 -60.29 -27.29
CA LEU A 130 -34.09 -61.18 -28.45
C LEU A 130 -33.68 -62.60 -28.05
N THR A 131 -33.13 -62.80 -26.85
CA THR A 131 -32.56 -64.08 -26.41
C THR A 131 -33.45 -64.81 -25.39
N ASP A 132 -34.46 -64.15 -24.83
CA ASP A 132 -35.42 -64.74 -23.90
C ASP A 132 -36.81 -64.89 -24.55
N PRO A 133 -37.21 -66.10 -25.01
CA PRO A 133 -38.49 -66.33 -25.68
C PRO A 133 -39.72 -66.33 -24.74
N THR A 134 -39.58 -65.93 -23.47
CA THR A 134 -40.67 -65.97 -22.49
C THR A 134 -40.58 -64.83 -21.48
N SER A 135 -41.00 -63.62 -21.84
CA SER A 135 -41.46 -62.62 -20.84
C SER A 135 -42.12 -61.40 -21.48
N ALA A 136 -43.41 -61.54 -21.80
CA ALA A 136 -44.31 -60.41 -21.88
C ALA A 136 -44.72 -60.00 -20.45
N THR A 137 -43.89 -59.21 -19.77
CA THR A 137 -44.31 -58.41 -18.62
C THR A 137 -43.42 -57.16 -18.50
N PRO A 138 -44.00 -55.95 -18.54
CA PRO A 138 -43.23 -54.72 -18.38
C PRO A 138 -42.75 -54.62 -16.93
N VAL A 139 -41.44 -54.68 -16.71
CA VAL A 139 -40.84 -54.35 -15.42
C VAL A 139 -40.88 -52.81 -15.27
N PRO A 140 -41.60 -52.24 -14.29
CA PRO A 140 -41.55 -50.81 -14.06
C PRO A 140 -40.12 -50.44 -13.66
N ALA A 141 -39.57 -49.42 -14.32
CA ALA A 141 -38.27 -48.87 -13.99
C ALA A 141 -38.24 -48.53 -12.50
N VAL A 142 -37.47 -49.29 -11.73
CA VAL A 142 -37.20 -48.99 -10.32
C VAL A 142 -36.34 -47.74 -10.32
N ALA A 143 -37.00 -46.58 -10.31
CA ALA A 143 -36.36 -45.30 -10.04
C ALA A 143 -35.74 -45.42 -8.65
N ASN A 144 -34.40 -45.49 -8.59
CA ASN A 144 -33.67 -45.54 -7.34
C ASN A 144 -34.22 -44.46 -6.39
N PRO A 145 -34.70 -44.79 -5.18
CA PRO A 145 -35.39 -43.85 -4.31
C PRO A 145 -34.50 -42.67 -3.91
N ILE A 146 -33.17 -42.85 -3.98
CA ILE A 146 -32.19 -41.79 -3.78
C ILE A 146 -32.28 -40.75 -4.91
N VAL A 147 -32.41 -41.17 -6.17
CA VAL A 147 -32.51 -40.26 -7.33
C VAL A 147 -33.87 -39.55 -7.35
N ALA A 148 -34.94 -40.25 -6.97
CA ALA A 148 -36.28 -39.65 -6.85
C ALA A 148 -36.36 -38.62 -5.71
N TYR A 149 -35.63 -38.84 -4.61
CA TYR A 149 -35.56 -37.88 -3.51
C TYR A 149 -34.86 -36.58 -3.93
N PHE A 150 -33.82 -36.64 -4.76
CA PHE A 150 -33.10 -35.45 -5.22
C PHE A 150 -33.71 -34.77 -6.46
N ALA A 151 -34.49 -35.48 -7.28
CA ALA A 151 -35.18 -34.90 -8.44
C ALA A 151 -36.37 -33.98 -8.06
N GLY A 152 -36.89 -34.11 -6.83
CA GLY A 152 -38.05 -33.34 -6.35
C GLY A 152 -37.70 -31.98 -5.72
N PHE A 153 -36.42 -31.64 -5.55
CA PHE A 153 -36.04 -30.36 -4.96
C PHE A 153 -35.82 -29.31 -6.07
N PRO A 154 -36.61 -28.22 -6.09
CA PRO A 154 -36.47 -27.15 -7.08
C PRO A 154 -35.08 -26.49 -6.96
N SER A 155 -34.60 -25.86 -8.04
CA SER A 155 -33.25 -25.28 -8.17
C SER A 155 -32.80 -24.31 -7.05
N SER A 156 -33.71 -23.93 -6.16
CA SER A 156 -33.41 -23.22 -4.93
C SER A 156 -32.57 -24.04 -3.93
N PHE A 157 -32.64 -25.38 -3.93
CA PHE A 157 -31.84 -26.21 -3.01
C PHE A 157 -30.34 -26.10 -3.30
N THR A 158 -29.96 -26.13 -4.59
CA THR A 158 -28.56 -25.92 -4.99
C THR A 158 -28.07 -24.53 -4.61
N THR A 159 -28.90 -23.49 -4.77
CA THR A 159 -28.57 -22.13 -4.36
C THR A 159 -28.41 -21.99 -2.85
N ILE A 160 -29.30 -22.61 -2.07
CA ILE A 160 -29.24 -22.60 -0.59
C ILE A 160 -27.97 -23.33 -0.11
N MET A 161 -27.62 -24.46 -0.72
CA MET A 161 -26.41 -25.21 -0.38
C MET A 161 -25.14 -24.42 -0.70
N ASP A 162 -25.11 -23.70 -1.82
CA ASP A 162 -23.95 -22.90 -2.23
C ASP A 162 -23.72 -21.71 -1.27
N VAL A 163 -24.80 -21.03 -0.87
CA VAL A 163 -24.75 -19.97 0.16
C VAL A 163 -24.30 -20.52 1.51
N PHE A 164 -24.79 -21.70 1.90
CA PHE A 164 -24.42 -22.34 3.17
C PHE A 164 -22.93 -22.74 3.20
N ILE A 165 -22.41 -23.26 2.09
CA ILE A 165 -20.98 -23.57 1.92
C ILE A 165 -20.14 -22.29 2.00
N ALA A 166 -20.55 -21.21 1.34
CA ALA A 166 -19.84 -19.93 1.39
C ALA A 166 -19.75 -19.38 2.83
N ILE A 167 -20.84 -19.47 3.59
CA ILE A 167 -20.86 -19.05 5.00
C ILE A 167 -19.93 -19.92 5.85
N LEU A 168 -19.91 -21.24 5.64
CA LEU A 168 -19.01 -22.15 6.36
C LEU A 168 -17.54 -21.86 6.09
N ILE A 169 -17.17 -21.57 4.83
CA ILE A 169 -15.80 -21.20 4.44
C ILE A 169 -15.41 -19.87 5.11
N LEU A 170 -16.30 -18.89 5.11
CA LEU A 170 -16.03 -17.58 5.72
C LEU A 170 -15.90 -17.68 7.24
N LEU A 171 -16.74 -18.50 7.89
CA LEU A 171 -16.67 -18.79 9.31
C LEU A 171 -15.37 -19.52 9.68
N THR A 172 -14.96 -20.52 8.90
CA THR A 172 -13.69 -21.22 9.14
C THR A 172 -12.50 -20.29 8.96
N LEU A 173 -12.48 -19.45 7.92
CA LEU A 173 -11.44 -18.44 7.71
C LEU A 173 -11.37 -17.46 8.90
N PHE A 174 -12.53 -16.98 9.36
CA PHE A 174 -12.63 -16.07 10.51
C PHE A 174 -12.10 -16.70 11.80
N LEU A 175 -12.44 -17.98 12.06
CA LEU A 175 -11.92 -18.71 13.22
C LEU A 175 -10.41 -18.95 13.12
N LEU A 176 -9.89 -19.20 11.91
CA LEU A 176 -8.45 -19.36 11.67
C LEU A 176 -7.69 -18.05 11.90
N LEU A 177 -8.24 -16.92 11.44
CA LEU A 177 -7.72 -15.57 11.71
C LEU A 177 -7.75 -15.24 13.21
N ARG A 178 -8.85 -15.60 13.90
CA ARG A 178 -8.99 -15.34 15.34
C ARG A 178 -8.05 -16.19 16.19
N LYS A 179 -7.82 -17.45 15.82
CA LYS A 179 -6.96 -18.39 16.57
C LYS A 179 -5.47 -18.17 16.30
N SER A 180 -5.11 -17.72 15.10
CA SER A 180 -3.70 -17.58 14.71
C SER A 180 -2.99 -16.39 15.35
N GLY A 181 -3.71 -15.47 16.01
CA GLY A 181 -3.08 -14.34 16.73
C GLY A 181 -2.15 -13.50 15.85
N ILE A 182 -2.30 -13.61 14.52
CA ILE A 182 -1.48 -12.92 13.54
C ILE A 182 -1.82 -11.45 13.69
N SER A 183 -1.01 -10.75 14.46
CA SER A 183 -0.98 -9.30 14.43
C SER A 183 -0.82 -8.89 12.97
N PHE A 184 -1.66 -7.97 12.51
CA PHE A 184 -1.67 -7.47 11.13
C PHE A 184 -0.28 -7.00 10.63
N GLN A 185 0.66 -6.79 11.55
CA GLN A 185 2.07 -6.52 11.30
C GLN A 185 2.84 -7.71 10.69
N GLY A 186 2.59 -8.95 11.12
CA GLY A 186 3.27 -10.14 10.60
C GLY A 186 2.85 -10.51 9.17
N LEU A 187 1.57 -10.29 8.84
CA LEU A 187 1.04 -10.53 7.49
C LEU A 187 1.68 -9.58 6.45
N ARG A 188 2.01 -8.35 6.84
CA ARG A 188 2.75 -7.40 5.96
C ARG A 188 4.18 -7.85 5.70
N GLN A 189 4.86 -8.45 6.69
CA GLN A 189 6.23 -8.96 6.50
C GLN A 189 6.27 -10.24 5.67
N SER A 190 5.33 -11.17 5.85
CA SER A 190 5.34 -12.43 5.11
C SER A 190 4.90 -12.28 3.64
N PHE A 191 3.95 -11.38 3.34
CA PHE A 191 3.60 -11.05 1.95
C PHE A 191 4.74 -10.32 1.22
N GLY A 192 5.55 -9.52 1.92
CA GLY A 192 6.73 -8.87 1.34
C GLY A 192 7.84 -9.87 0.96
N GLN A 193 7.98 -10.97 1.69
CA GLN A 193 9.06 -11.94 1.49
C GLN A 193 8.69 -13.09 0.52
N GLY A 194 7.41 -13.50 0.47
CA GLY A 194 6.96 -14.62 -0.38
C GLY A 194 6.73 -14.27 -1.86
N PHE A 195 6.54 -12.99 -2.19
CA PHE A 195 6.23 -12.53 -3.56
C PHE A 195 7.42 -12.00 -4.35
N GLY A 196 8.66 -12.25 -3.93
CA GLY A 196 9.83 -11.92 -4.74
C GLY A 196 9.95 -10.44 -5.10
N PHE A 197 9.42 -9.55 -4.25
CA PHE A 197 9.77 -8.14 -4.29
C PHE A 197 11.22 -8.04 -3.84
N GLY A 198 12.14 -8.20 -4.80
CA GLY A 198 13.53 -7.86 -4.60
C GLY A 198 13.59 -6.47 -4.00
N GLN A 199 14.17 -6.37 -2.80
CA GLN A 199 14.68 -5.10 -2.33
C GLN A 199 15.69 -4.65 -3.39
N THR A 200 15.29 -3.74 -4.26
CA THR A 200 16.23 -2.88 -4.95
C THR A 200 16.93 -2.10 -3.86
N GLN A 201 18.06 -2.62 -3.37
CA GLN A 201 19.07 -1.82 -2.72
C GLN A 201 19.36 -0.67 -3.67
N VAL A 202 18.90 0.53 -3.31
CA VAL A 202 19.29 1.77 -3.98
C VAL A 202 20.73 2.03 -3.58
N SER A 203 21.64 1.25 -4.14
CA SER A 203 23.08 1.46 -4.09
C SER A 203 23.39 2.65 -4.98
N GLY A 204 23.68 3.80 -4.38
CA GLY A 204 24.25 4.93 -5.08
C GLY A 204 23.44 6.22 -4.99
N LEU A 205 23.31 6.77 -3.79
CA LEU A 205 23.31 8.23 -3.67
C LEU A 205 24.76 8.67 -3.50
N PRO A 206 25.29 9.56 -4.36
CA PRO A 206 26.60 10.14 -4.16
C PRO A 206 26.59 10.89 -2.83
N ASN A 207 27.55 10.55 -1.98
CA ASN A 207 27.85 11.26 -0.75
C ASN A 207 28.27 12.69 -1.13
N VAL A 208 27.32 13.62 -1.18
CA VAL A 208 27.60 15.04 -1.31
C VAL A 208 28.21 15.48 0.01
N GLN A 209 29.54 15.39 0.11
CA GLN A 209 30.30 16.08 1.15
C GLN A 209 30.04 17.58 0.99
N ILE A 210 29.12 18.09 1.80
CA ILE A 210 28.97 19.52 2.03
C ILE A 210 30.20 19.94 2.84
N SER A 211 31.28 20.27 2.15
CA SER A 211 32.43 20.93 2.74
C SER A 211 31.98 22.31 3.26
N SER A 212 31.80 22.39 4.58
CA SER A 212 31.64 23.67 5.28
C SER A 212 32.78 24.61 4.89
N PRO A 213 32.49 25.83 4.41
CA PRO A 213 33.52 26.84 4.25
C PRO A 213 34.10 27.15 5.63
N GLY A 214 35.34 26.73 5.86
CA GLY A 214 36.09 27.04 7.07
C GLY A 214 36.17 28.54 7.25
N LEU A 215 35.66 29.03 8.39
CA LEU A 215 35.92 30.38 8.84
C LEU A 215 37.43 30.56 9.00
N GLY A 216 38.04 31.29 8.07
CA GLY A 216 39.41 31.73 8.19
C GLY A 216 39.60 32.64 9.41
N PRO A 217 40.83 32.73 9.94
CA PRO A 217 41.13 33.53 11.11
C PRO A 217 40.85 35.01 10.85
N MET A 218 39.93 35.57 11.64
CA MET A 218 39.53 36.97 11.60
C MET A 218 40.67 37.82 12.18
N THR A 219 41.46 38.47 11.32
CA THR A 219 42.51 39.40 11.73
C THR A 219 41.87 40.66 12.32
N THR A 220 42.09 40.91 13.62
CA THR A 220 41.68 42.13 14.31
C THR A 220 42.59 43.30 13.94
N PRO A 221 42.04 44.47 13.55
CA PRO A 221 42.84 45.66 13.31
C PRO A 221 43.32 46.26 14.64
N LYS A 222 44.64 46.39 14.79
CA LYS A 222 45.25 47.21 15.86
C LYS A 222 44.97 48.68 15.57
N LEU A 223 44.20 49.32 16.46
CA LEU A 223 44.11 50.77 16.53
C LEU A 223 45.44 51.33 17.07
N ARG A 224 46.02 52.28 16.33
CA ARG A 224 47.07 53.20 16.78
C ARG A 224 46.45 54.54 17.12
#